data_AF-A0A1Y4JMV2-F1
#
_entry.id   AF-A0A1Y4JMV2-F1
#
_cell.length_a   1.000
_cell.length_b   1.000
_cell.length_c   1.000
_cell.angle_alpha   90.00
_cell.angle_beta   90.00
_cell.angle_gamma   90.00
#
_symmetry.space_group_name_H-M   'P 1'
#
loop_
_entity.id
_entity.type
_entity.pdbx_description
1 polymer ?
#
loop_
_entity_poly.entity_id
_entity_poly.type
_entity_poly.pdbx_seq_one_letter_code
_entity_poly.pdbx_strand_id
1 'polypeptide(L)'
;MMNLTQQQSDEIEKMAYRLIPPGLIAINIGVDETDFTQELRTQGTEIRAAFYRGHLRQMVEVREAIIKSAVNGSNPAQQELIKFFKSQQRYLEYE
;
A
#
# COMPACT_ATOMS: atom_id res chain seq x y z
N MET A 1 3.36 20.94 0.34
CA MET A 1 3.31 20.14 1.56
C MET A 1 2.07 20.54 2.32
N MET A 2 1.01 19.75 2.14
CA MET A 2 -0.14 19.75 3.04
C MET A 2 0.30 19.30 4.43
N ASN A 3 -0.07 20.06 5.46
CA ASN A 3 0.11 19.65 6.85
C ASN A 3 -1.10 18.84 7.26
N LEU A 4 -0.91 17.55 7.58
CA LEU A 4 -2.00 16.71 8.06
C LEU A 4 -2.16 16.87 9.56
N THR A 5 -3.41 16.85 10.03
CA THR A 5 -3.65 16.52 11.43
C THR A 5 -3.32 15.04 11.68
N GLN A 6 -2.98 14.69 12.93
CA GLN A 6 -2.74 13.28 13.29
C GLN A 6 -3.94 12.40 12.91
N GLN A 7 -5.16 12.87 13.14
CA GLN A 7 -6.39 12.16 12.77
C GLN A 7 -6.50 11.90 11.27
N GLN A 8 -6.15 12.87 10.43
CA GLN A 8 -6.16 12.68 8.97
C GLN A 8 -5.09 11.69 8.53
N SER A 9 -3.88 11.76 9.11
CA SER A 9 -2.83 10.77 8.85
C SER A 9 -3.28 9.36 9.21
N ASP A 10 -3.91 9.18 10.37
CA ASP A 10 -4.40 7.88 10.84
C ASP A 10 -5.50 7.33 9.93
N GLU A 11 -6.43 8.18 9.48
CA GLU A 11 -7.50 7.77 8.55
C GLU A 11 -6.95 7.41 7.15
N ILE A 12 -5.95 8.14 6.65
CA ILE A 12 -5.26 7.76 5.40
C ILE A 12 -4.65 6.37 5.52
N GLU A 13 -3.88 6.11 6.59
CA GLU A 13 -3.23 4.81 6.79
C GLU A 13 -4.29 3.68 6.91
N LYS A 14 -5.33 3.91 7.70
CA LYS A 14 -6.42 2.96 7.94
C LYS A 14 -7.19 2.62 6.67
N MET A 15 -7.45 3.60 5.80
CA MET A 15 -8.15 3.39 4.54
C MET A 15 -7.25 2.78 3.46
N ALA A 16 -5.99 3.19 3.39
CA ALA A 16 -5.02 2.59 2.47
C ALA A 16 -4.78 1.11 2.79
N TYR A 17 -4.76 0.74 4.08
CA TYR A 17 -4.76 -0.65 4.53
C TYR A 17 -5.98 -1.43 4.02
N ARG A 18 -7.16 -0.80 3.95
CA ARG A 18 -8.39 -1.39 3.40
C ARG A 18 -8.47 -1.34 1.87
N LEU A 19 -7.37 -0.99 1.20
CA LEU A 19 -7.27 -0.88 -0.26
C LEU A 19 -8.27 0.12 -0.86
N ILE A 20 -8.62 1.16 -0.09
CA ILE A 20 -9.47 2.25 -0.59
C ILE A 20 -8.64 3.14 -1.54
N PRO A 21 -9.17 3.49 -2.73
CA PRO A 21 -8.47 4.36 -3.68
C PRO A 21 -8.15 5.76 -3.11
N PRO A 22 -7.00 6.36 -3.46
CA PRO A 22 -6.58 7.68 -3.00
C PRO A 22 -7.63 8.79 -3.09
N GLY A 23 -8.38 8.89 -4.20
CA GLY A 23 -9.41 9.94 -4.36
C GLY A 23 -10.53 9.83 -3.32
N LEU A 24 -10.99 8.61 -3.01
CA LEU A 24 -12.00 8.41 -1.96
C LEU A 24 -11.47 8.73 -0.56
N ILE A 25 -10.17 8.49 -0.33
CA ILE A 25 -9.51 8.88 0.92
C ILE A 25 -9.46 10.40 1.03
N ALA A 26 -9.10 11.11 -0.05
CA ALA A 26 -9.08 12.57 -0.10
C ALA A 26 -10.45 13.18 0.22
N ILE A 27 -11.51 12.65 -0.40
CA ILE A 27 -12.90 13.01 -0.10
C ILE A 27 -13.20 12.79 1.39
N ASN A 28 -12.84 11.64 1.95
CA ASN A 28 -13.11 11.30 3.34
C ASN A 28 -12.42 12.23 4.35
N ILE A 29 -11.19 12.66 4.07
CA ILE A 29 -10.44 13.57 4.96
C ILE A 29 -10.69 15.05 4.69
N GLY A 30 -11.56 15.37 3.71
CA GLY A 30 -11.98 16.72 3.38
C GLY A 30 -10.94 17.57 2.65
N VAL A 31 -10.11 16.96 1.80
CA VAL A 31 -9.11 17.67 0.99
C VAL A 31 -9.36 17.49 -0.51
N ASP A 32 -8.78 18.36 -1.34
CA ASP A 32 -8.86 18.24 -2.80
C ASP A 32 -8.18 16.95 -3.30
N GLU A 33 -8.84 16.24 -4.21
CA GLU A 33 -8.39 14.95 -4.73
C GLU A 33 -7.14 15.08 -5.62
N THR A 34 -7.03 16.19 -6.36
CA THR A 34 -5.89 16.46 -7.25
C THR A 34 -4.65 16.77 -6.43
N ASP A 35 -4.79 17.64 -5.42
CA ASP A 35 -3.71 17.98 -4.49
C ASP A 35 -3.24 16.75 -3.71
N PHE A 36 -4.16 15.94 -3.18
CA PHE A 36 -3.83 14.69 -2.49
C PHE A 36 -3.03 13.74 -3.40
N THR A 37 -3.49 13.57 -4.64
CA THR A 37 -2.82 12.68 -5.61
C THR A 37 -1.43 13.19 -5.96
N GLN A 38 -1.25 14.51 -6.08
CA GLN A 38 0.04 15.13 -6.34
C GLN A 38 1.00 14.94 -5.16
N GLU A 39 0.55 15.16 -3.92
CA GLU A 39 1.33 14.92 -2.72
C GLU A 39 1.69 13.43 -2.58
N LEU A 40 0.76 12.50 -2.84
CA LEU A 40 1.00 11.05 -2.83
C LEU A 40 2.12 10.62 -3.81
N ARG A 41 2.17 11.26 -4.98
CA ARG A 41 3.20 11.00 -6.00
C ARG A 41 4.55 11.63 -5.67
N THR A 42 4.57 12.66 -4.83
CA THR A 42 5.78 13.40 -4.45
C THR A 42 6.50 12.68 -3.31
N GLN A 43 7.81 12.44 -3.48
CA GLN A 43 8.61 11.76 -2.46
C GLN A 43 8.75 12.63 -1.20
N GLY A 44 8.73 11.99 -0.02
CA GLY A 44 8.94 12.66 1.27
C GLY A 44 7.71 13.35 1.87
N THR A 45 6.54 13.31 1.22
CA THR A 45 5.33 13.95 1.76
C THR A 45 4.66 13.10 2.84
N GLU A 46 3.94 13.75 3.75
CA GLU A 46 3.19 13.08 4.82
C GLU A 46 2.08 12.20 4.27
N ILE A 47 1.35 12.67 3.26
CA ILE A 47 0.31 11.91 2.54
C ILE A 47 0.90 10.62 1.97
N ARG A 48 2.05 10.71 1.28
CA ARG A 48 2.72 9.53 0.73
C ARG A 48 3.12 8.57 1.85
N ALA A 49 3.72 9.07 2.91
CA ALA A 49 4.14 8.23 4.03
C ALA A 49 2.96 7.50 4.68
N ALA A 50 1.87 8.20 5.01
CA ALA A 50 0.68 7.60 5.62
C ALA A 50 0.01 6.57 4.71
N PHE A 51 -0.17 6.90 3.43
CA PHE A 51 -0.80 6.00 2.46
C PHE A 51 0.02 4.71 2.28
N TYR A 52 1.32 4.84 2.02
CA TYR A 52 2.16 3.66 1.78
C TYR A 52 2.41 2.83 3.04
N ARG A 53 2.38 3.40 4.26
CA ARG A 53 2.40 2.61 5.51
C ARG A 53 1.21 1.65 5.58
N GLY A 54 0.00 2.17 5.35
CA GLY A 54 -1.22 1.37 5.38
C GLY A 54 -1.23 0.30 4.30
N HIS A 55 -0.88 0.70 3.07
CA HIS A 55 -0.81 -0.20 1.93
C HIS A 55 0.24 -1.31 2.13
N LEU A 56 1.42 -0.97 2.65
CA LEU A 56 2.47 -1.95 2.93
C LEU A 56 2.04 -2.92 4.02
N ARG A 57 1.39 -2.45 5.10
CA ARG A 57 0.86 -3.35 6.14
C ARG A 57 -0.10 -4.39 5.57
N GLN A 58 -1.05 -3.97 4.74
CA GLN A 58 -1.98 -4.88 4.08
C GLN A 58 -1.25 -5.88 3.17
N MET A 59 -0.26 -5.40 2.42
CA MET A 59 0.54 -6.25 1.53
C MET A 59 1.31 -7.32 2.31
N VAL A 60 1.89 -6.97 3.45
CA VAL A 60 2.59 -7.92 4.34
C VAL A 60 1.62 -8.99 4.83
N GLU A 61 0.48 -8.61 5.41
CA GLU A 61 -0.50 -9.56 5.96
C GLU A 61 -1.06 -10.51 4.88
N VAL A 62 -1.37 -10.00 3.69
CA VAL A 62 -1.82 -10.83 2.56
C VAL A 62 -0.72 -11.79 2.12
N ARG A 63 0.53 -11.33 2.02
CA ARG A 63 1.66 -12.18 1.65
C ARG A 63 1.92 -13.27 2.69
N GLU A 64 1.84 -12.96 3.97
CA GLU A 64 1.96 -13.96 5.04
C GLU A 64 0.88 -15.05 4.92
N ALA A 65 -0.36 -14.65 4.66
CA ALA A 65 -1.45 -15.61 4.44
C ALA A 65 -1.21 -16.50 3.21
N ILE A 66 -0.72 -15.93 2.10
CA ILE A 66 -0.36 -16.68 0.89
C ILE A 66 0.80 -17.65 1.19
N ILE A 67 1.85 -17.20 1.88
CA ILE A 67 2.98 -18.04 2.28
C ILE A 67 2.50 -19.24 3.08
N LYS A 68 1.68 -19.00 4.12
CA LYS A 68 1.12 -20.06 4.97
C LYS A 68 0.27 -21.04 4.15
N SER A 69 -0.56 -20.55 3.24
CA SER A 69 -1.38 -21.39 2.35
C SER A 69 -0.52 -22.26 1.42
N ALA A 70 0.55 -21.70 0.86
CA ALA A 70 1.47 -22.40 -0.03
C ALA A 70 2.26 -23.51 0.70
N VAL A 71 2.71 -23.23 1.94
CA VAL A 71 3.36 -24.23 2.83
C VAL A 71 2.42 -25.39 3.12
N ASN A 72 1.12 -25.11 3.25
CA ASN A 72 0.09 -26.13 3.46
C ASN A 72 -0.34 -26.87 2.16
N GLY A 73 0.37 -26.66 1.04
CA GLY A 73 0.17 -27.41 -0.20
C GLY A 73 -0.82 -26.79 -1.20
N SER A 74 -1.27 -25.55 -0.99
CA SER A 74 -2.14 -24.87 -1.97
C SER A 74 -1.37 -24.52 -3.25
N ASN A 75 -1.63 -25.24 -4.34
CA ASN A 75 -0.99 -24.99 -5.64
C ASN A 75 -1.24 -23.54 -6.16
N PRO A 76 -2.44 -22.95 -6.06
CA PRO A 76 -2.64 -21.55 -6.42
C PRO A 76 -1.74 -20.58 -5.63
N ALA A 77 -1.58 -20.81 -4.32
CA ALA A 77 -0.72 -19.96 -3.49
C ALA A 77 0.77 -20.13 -3.85
N GLN A 78 1.21 -21.36 -4.14
CA GLN A 78 2.58 -21.61 -4.62
C GLN A 78 2.87 -20.91 -5.94
N GLN A 79 1.94 -20.95 -6.90
CA GLN A 79 2.05 -20.21 -8.16
C GLN A 79 2.16 -18.70 -7.93
N GLU A 80 1.40 -18.15 -6.99
CA GLU A 80 1.47 -16.74 -6.64
C GLU A 80 2.82 -16.36 -6.00
N LEU A 81 3.35 -17.18 -5.09
CA LEU A 81 4.70 -16.96 -4.53
C LEU A 81 5.78 -16.96 -5.61
N ILE A 82 5.71 -17.86 -6.60
CA ILE A 82 6.65 -17.87 -7.71
C ILE A 82 6.63 -16.54 -8.47
N LYS A 83 5.46 -15.92 -8.66
CA LYS A 83 5.37 -14.58 -9.27
C LYS A 83 6.04 -13.52 -8.41
N PHE A 84 5.89 -13.59 -7.08
CA PHE A 84 6.57 -12.67 -6.16
C PHE A 84 8.10 -12.83 -6.21
N PHE A 85 8.62 -14.05 -6.22
CA PHE A 85 10.06 -14.26 -6.37
C PHE A 85 10.59 -13.69 -7.69
N LYS A 86 9.89 -13.93 -8.80
CA LYS A 86 10.25 -13.38 -10.11
C LYS A 86 10.21 -11.86 -10.15
N SER A 87 9.26 -11.22 -9.45
CA SER A 87 9.20 -9.76 -9.40
C SER A 87 10.35 -9.16 -8.59
N GLN A 88 10.73 -9.79 -7.46
CA GLN A 88 11.88 -9.37 -6.67
C GLN A 88 13.20 -9.55 -7.41
N GLN A 89 13.38 -10.69 -8.08
CA GLN A 89 14.59 -10.92 -8.87
C GLN A 89 14.75 -9.87 -9.97
N ARG A 90 13.68 -9.55 -10.72
CA ARG A 90 13.71 -8.48 -11.71
C ARG A 90 14.07 -7.13 -11.08
N TYR A 91 13.49 -6.80 -9.93
CA TYR A 91 13.80 -5.55 -9.25
C TYR A 91 15.30 -5.44 -8.93
N LEU A 92 15.90 -6.51 -8.40
CA LEU A 92 17.35 -6.56 -8.10
C LEU A 92 18.25 -6.56 -9.34
N GLU A 93 17.75 -6.96 -10.51
CA GLU A 93 18.49 -6.97 -11.77
C GLU A 93 18.48 -5.63 -12.49
N TYR A 94 17.48 -4.76 -12.23
CA TYR A 94 17.25 -3.51 -12.95
C TYR A 94 17.34 -2.24 -12.08
N GLU A 95 17.57 -2.37 -10.77
CA GLU A 95 18.13 -1.32 -9.92
C GLU A 95 19.65 -1.35 -9.91
#